data_AF-C5MFV3-F1
#
_entry.id   AF-C5MFV3-F1
#
_cell.length_a   1.000
_cell.length_b   1.000
_cell.length_c   1.000
_cell.angle_alpha   90.00
_cell.angle_beta   90.00
_cell.angle_gamma   90.00
#
_symmetry.space_group_name_H-M   'P 1'
#
loop_
_entity.id
_entity.type
_entity.pdbx_description
1 polymer ?
#
loop_
_entity_poly.entity_id
_entity_poly.type
_entity_poly.pdbx_seq_one_letter_code
_entity_poly.pdbx_strand_id
1 'polypeptide(L)'
;MAGRNAINKPKIKMHAHSHAKSLGRKRAARRTTATRSSTSRYASKGTTAPRPTDSKAVALYTGDIPAPASTMTTTTLSNKRAKKIARNQKYMAANKAATKTNTESMDVDEILTEEQKQTKLDQVKKALWSVIENHSKSGFSVVADSEGTTLGIQSF
;
A
#
# COMPACT_ATOMS: atom_id res chain seq x y z
N MET A 1 -26.01 3.62 50.37
CA MET A 1 -27.16 3.26 51.22
C MET A 1 -27.77 1.95 50.75
N ALA A 2 -28.20 1.11 51.69
CA ALA A 2 -29.00 -0.07 51.39
C ALA A 2 -30.38 0.35 50.85
N GLY A 3 -31.08 -0.55 50.15
CA GLY A 3 -32.42 -0.25 49.64
C GLY A 3 -33.46 -0.26 50.76
N ARG A 4 -34.56 0.50 50.60
CA ARG A 4 -35.65 0.55 51.60
C ARG A 4 -36.20 -0.83 51.97
N ASN A 5 -36.31 -1.74 51.00
CA ASN A 5 -36.89 -3.09 51.20
C ASN A 5 -35.86 -4.12 51.72
N ALA A 6 -34.57 -3.79 51.73
CA ALA A 6 -33.50 -4.72 52.09
C ALA A 6 -32.35 -3.96 52.74
N ILE A 7 -32.60 -3.49 53.97
CA ILE A 7 -31.72 -2.61 54.74
C ILE A 7 -30.39 -3.30 55.11
N ASN A 8 -30.43 -4.62 55.32
CA ASN A 8 -29.24 -5.42 55.65
C ASN A 8 -28.39 -5.82 54.41
N LYS A 9 -28.83 -5.45 53.19
CA LYS A 9 -28.10 -5.78 51.94
C LYS A 9 -27.41 -4.55 51.34
N PRO A 10 -26.08 -4.52 51.20
CA PRO A 10 -25.35 -3.33 50.74
C PRO A 10 -25.43 -3.16 49.21
N LYS A 11 -26.53 -2.58 48.72
CA LYS A 11 -26.82 -2.38 47.28
C LYS A 11 -25.71 -1.64 46.51
N ILE A 12 -25.34 -0.43 46.95
CA ILE A 12 -24.38 0.42 46.23
C ILE A 12 -22.99 -0.22 46.14
N LYS A 13 -22.49 -0.79 47.24
CA LYS A 13 -21.16 -1.43 47.26
C LYS A 13 -21.09 -2.62 46.30
N MET A 14 -22.13 -3.46 46.27
CA MET A 14 -22.21 -4.58 45.33
C MET A 14 -22.24 -4.11 43.87
N HIS A 15 -23.03 -3.09 43.55
CA HIS A 15 -23.07 -2.54 42.19
C HIS A 15 -21.74 -1.92 41.77
N ALA A 16 -21.12 -1.14 42.66
CA ALA A 16 -19.79 -0.57 42.40
C ALA A 16 -18.74 -1.66 42.17
N HIS A 17 -18.73 -2.71 42.99
CA HIS A 17 -17.83 -3.85 42.82
C HIS A 17 -18.07 -4.61 41.51
N SER A 18 -19.33 -4.90 41.17
CA SER A 18 -19.70 -5.56 39.92
C SER A 18 -19.29 -4.72 38.69
N HIS A 19 -19.54 -3.42 38.75
CA HIS A 19 -19.16 -2.48 37.70
C HIS A 19 -17.63 -2.40 37.53
N ALA A 20 -16.89 -2.29 38.64
CA ALA A 20 -15.43 -2.31 38.62
C ALA A 20 -14.87 -3.61 38.02
N LYS A 21 -15.43 -4.77 38.40
CA LYS A 21 -15.05 -6.08 37.84
C LYS A 21 -15.31 -6.17 36.34
N SER A 22 -16.47 -5.68 35.88
CA SER A 22 -16.82 -5.62 34.45
C SER A 22 -15.85 -4.73 33.67
N LEU A 23 -15.55 -3.54 34.18
CA LEU A 23 -14.57 -2.63 33.56
C LEU A 23 -13.15 -3.22 33.58
N GLY A 24 -12.75 -3.89 34.65
CA GLY A 24 -11.46 -4.57 34.75
C GLY A 24 -11.30 -5.65 33.68
N ARG A 25 -12.33 -6.49 33.48
CA ARG A 25 -12.35 -7.50 32.41
C ARG A 25 -12.26 -6.86 31.02
N LYS A 26 -13.04 -5.81 30.76
CA LYS A 26 -12.99 -5.05 29.48
C LYS A 26 -11.61 -4.44 29.25
N ARG A 27 -10.96 -3.90 30.29
CA ARG A 27 -9.59 -3.36 30.19
C ARG A 27 -8.59 -4.47 29.90
N ALA A 28 -8.66 -5.61 30.58
CA ALA A 28 -7.76 -6.74 30.34
C ALA A 28 -7.88 -7.25 28.90
N ALA A 29 -9.10 -7.42 28.38
CA ALA A 29 -9.33 -7.81 26.98
C ALA A 29 -8.83 -6.76 25.96
N ARG A 30 -8.77 -5.47 26.33
CA ARG A 30 -8.17 -4.42 25.48
C ARG A 30 -6.65 -4.33 25.57
N ARG A 31 -6.00 -5.03 26.50
CA ARG A 31 -4.53 -5.08 26.56
C ARG A 31 -3.92 -5.96 25.47
N THR A 32 -4.69 -6.93 24.96
CA THR A 32 -4.28 -7.78 23.83
C THR A 32 -4.33 -7.04 22.50
N THR A 33 -5.09 -5.94 22.42
CA THR A 33 -5.08 -5.07 21.24
C THR A 33 -4.01 -4.00 21.41
N ALA A 34 -3.15 -3.88 20.40
CA ALA A 34 -2.10 -2.88 20.34
C ALA A 34 -2.71 -1.48 20.15
N THR A 35 -3.03 -0.82 21.25
CA THR A 35 -3.52 0.56 21.31
C THR A 35 -2.47 1.43 21.99
N ARG A 36 -2.54 2.74 21.75
CA ARG A 36 -1.58 3.70 22.33
C ARG A 36 -1.47 3.61 23.85
N SER A 37 -2.57 3.30 24.54
CA SER A 37 -2.60 3.19 26.00
C SER A 37 -2.23 1.80 26.52
N SER A 38 -2.25 0.77 25.68
CA SER A 38 -1.82 -0.58 26.07
C SER A 38 -0.34 -0.82 25.82
N THR A 39 0.29 -0.03 24.95
CA THR A 39 1.68 -0.22 24.53
C THR A 39 2.60 0.85 25.14
N SER A 40 3.81 0.43 25.54
CA SER A 40 4.81 1.31 26.18
C SER A 40 5.28 2.44 25.27
N ARG A 41 5.75 3.55 25.86
CA ARG A 41 6.33 4.70 25.14
C ARG A 41 7.53 4.32 24.27
N TYR A 42 8.23 3.24 24.62
CA TYR A 42 9.47 2.78 23.98
C TYR A 42 9.27 1.53 23.10
N ALA A 43 8.02 1.16 22.81
CA ALA A 43 7.78 0.02 21.95
C ALA A 43 8.26 0.28 20.52
N SER A 44 8.65 -0.79 19.83
CA SER A 44 9.17 -0.71 18.46
C SER A 44 8.13 -0.17 17.48
N LYS A 45 8.59 0.54 16.44
CA LYS A 45 7.72 1.01 15.35
C LYS A 45 6.95 -0.18 14.75
N GLY A 46 5.68 0.04 14.42
CA GLY A 46 4.79 -1.02 13.92
C GLY A 46 4.01 -1.79 15.00
N THR A 47 4.44 -1.74 16.27
CA THR A 47 3.72 -2.40 17.38
C THR A 47 2.73 -1.48 18.08
N THR A 48 2.86 -0.16 17.91
CA THR A 48 1.99 0.85 18.51
C THR A 48 1.05 1.45 17.48
N ALA A 49 -0.22 1.64 17.84
CA ALA A 49 -1.12 2.47 17.05
C ALA A 49 -0.54 3.89 16.84
N PRO A 50 -0.69 4.50 15.64
CA PRO A 50 -0.13 5.81 15.32
C PRO A 50 -0.62 6.91 16.25
N ARG A 51 0.21 7.94 16.52
CA ARG A 51 -0.18 9.08 17.37
C ARG A 51 -1.26 9.91 16.66
N PRO A 52 -2.08 10.69 17.39
CA PRO A 52 -3.06 11.59 16.78
C PRO A 52 -2.44 12.63 15.83
N THR A 53 -1.18 12.98 16.05
CA THR A 53 -0.37 13.85 15.19
C THR A 53 0.17 13.14 13.95
N ASP A 54 0.27 11.81 14.00
CA ASP A 54 0.85 11.03 12.92
C ASP A 54 -0.22 10.78 11.85
N SER A 55 0.17 10.88 10.59
CA SER A 55 -0.76 10.66 9.49
C SER A 55 -1.11 9.17 9.38
N LYS A 56 -2.37 8.83 9.66
CA LYS A 56 -2.92 7.49 9.42
C LYS A 56 -2.68 6.99 7.99
N ALA A 57 -2.74 7.90 7.01
CA ALA A 57 -2.51 7.56 5.61
C ALA A 57 -1.05 7.16 5.34
N VAL A 58 -0.08 7.80 5.99
CA VAL A 58 1.33 7.40 5.84
C VAL A 58 1.56 6.05 6.48
N ALA A 59 1.01 5.83 7.68
CA ALA A 59 1.15 4.54 8.37
C ALA A 59 0.49 3.38 7.59
N LEU A 60 -0.65 3.61 6.93
CA LEU A 60 -1.28 2.61 6.05
C LEU A 60 -0.45 2.34 4.79
N TYR A 61 0.29 3.33 4.31
CA TYR A 61 1.15 3.20 3.14
C TYR A 61 2.47 2.47 3.47
N THR A 62 3.07 2.73 4.62
CA THR A 62 4.33 2.09 5.04
C THR A 62 4.14 0.72 5.68
N GLY A 63 2.93 0.42 6.16
CA GLY A 63 2.64 -0.82 6.88
C GLY A 63 3.05 -0.79 8.35
N ASP A 64 3.46 0.37 8.89
CA ASP A 64 3.88 0.55 10.29
C ASP A 64 2.70 0.59 11.28
N ILE A 65 1.60 -0.11 10.99
CA ILE A 65 0.41 -0.18 11.83
C ILE A 65 0.33 -1.60 12.41
N PRO A 66 0.03 -1.74 13.72
CA PRO A 66 -0.23 -3.06 14.28
C PRO A 66 -1.37 -3.76 13.53
N ALA A 67 -1.29 -5.09 13.44
CA ALA A 67 -2.30 -5.90 12.79
C ALA A 67 -3.71 -5.53 13.31
N PRO A 68 -4.71 -5.41 12.41
CA PRO A 68 -6.04 -5.00 12.81
C PRO A 68 -6.64 -6.03 13.78
N ALA A 69 -7.14 -5.56 14.92
CA ALA A 69 -7.76 -6.41 15.92
C ALA A 69 -9.12 -7.00 15.49
N SER A 70 -9.65 -6.55 14.35
CA SER A 70 -10.93 -6.95 13.78
C SER A 70 -10.77 -7.17 12.29
N THR A 71 -11.54 -8.11 11.74
CA THR A 71 -11.56 -8.45 10.31
C THR A 71 -11.98 -7.26 9.43
N MET A 72 -12.70 -6.27 9.99
CA MET A 72 -13.18 -5.09 9.26
C MET A 72 -12.59 -3.79 9.83
N THR A 73 -12.05 -2.94 8.94
CA THR A 73 -11.49 -1.63 9.28
C THR A 73 -12.22 -0.51 8.54
N THR A 74 -12.44 0.63 9.19
CA THR A 74 -13.01 1.83 8.54
C THR A 74 -11.95 2.75 7.94
N THR A 75 -10.66 2.46 8.16
CA THR A 75 -9.54 3.27 7.68
C THR A 75 -9.00 2.73 6.37
N THR A 76 -8.97 3.57 5.33
CA THR A 76 -8.47 3.19 4.00
C THR A 76 -7.43 4.19 3.49
N LEU A 77 -6.62 3.73 2.53
CA LEU A 77 -5.70 4.57 1.79
C LEU A 77 -6.29 4.84 0.40
N SER A 78 -6.67 6.08 0.11
CA SER A 78 -7.10 6.45 -1.23
C SER A 78 -5.95 6.33 -2.23
N ASN A 79 -6.20 5.75 -3.41
CA ASN A 79 -5.24 5.67 -4.51
C ASN A 79 -4.62 7.04 -4.87
N LYS A 80 -5.41 8.11 -4.79
CA LYS A 80 -4.91 9.49 -5.01
C LYS A 80 -3.84 9.87 -3.99
N ARG A 81 -4.07 9.53 -2.72
CA ARG A 81 -3.11 9.80 -1.64
C ARG A 81 -1.89 8.89 -1.76
N ALA A 82 -2.07 7.61 -2.12
CA ALA A 82 -0.99 6.67 -2.36
C ALA A 82 0.00 7.19 -3.42
N LYS A 83 -0.51 7.62 -4.58
CA LYS A 83 0.30 8.20 -5.66
C LYS A 83 1.04 9.46 -5.21
N LYS A 84 0.39 10.35 -4.44
CA LYS A 84 1.05 11.56 -3.90
C LYS A 84 2.18 11.23 -2.93
N ILE A 85 1.98 10.24 -2.06
CA ILE A 85 3.03 9.79 -1.13
C ILE A 85 4.21 9.21 -1.91
N ALA A 86 3.95 8.32 -2.87
CA ALA A 86 4.99 7.73 -3.71
C ALA A 86 5.79 8.79 -4.48
N ARG A 87 5.10 9.75 -5.10
CA ARG A 87 5.74 10.87 -5.82
C ARG A 87 6.60 11.72 -4.89
N ASN A 88 6.09 12.09 -3.71
CA ASN A 88 6.86 12.86 -2.74
C ASN A 88 8.08 12.07 -2.20
N GLN A 89 7.98 10.75 -2.05
CA GLN A 89 9.13 9.90 -1.70
C GLN A 89 10.21 9.94 -2.77
N LYS A 90 9.84 9.92 -4.05
CA LYS A 90 10.80 10.09 -5.15
C LYS A 90 11.50 11.43 -5.08
N TYR A 91 10.77 12.53 -4.88
CA TYR A 91 11.38 13.86 -4.71
C TYR A 91 12.33 13.92 -3.52
N MET A 92 11.95 13.32 -2.38
CA MET A 92 12.84 13.25 -1.22
C MET A 92 14.11 12.43 -1.49
N ALA A 93 14.00 11.34 -2.24
CA ALA A 93 15.15 10.52 -2.62
C ALA A 93 16.08 11.26 -3.58
N ALA A 94 15.51 11.95 -4.58
CA ALA A 94 16.25 12.79 -5.51
C ALA A 94 16.99 13.92 -4.79
N ASN A 95 16.32 14.65 -3.89
CA ASN A 95 16.96 15.70 -3.10
C ASN A 95 18.11 15.16 -2.25
N LYS A 96 17.93 13.99 -1.61
CA LYS A 96 19.00 13.34 -0.85
C LYS A 96 20.17 12.92 -1.73
N ALA A 97 19.91 12.48 -2.97
CA ALA A 97 20.96 12.14 -3.93
C ALA A 97 21.69 13.39 -4.42
N ALA A 98 20.95 14.44 -4.81
CA ALA A 98 21.49 15.72 -5.26
C ALA A 98 22.36 16.40 -4.19
N THR A 99 21.96 16.35 -2.91
CA THR A 99 22.80 16.86 -1.81
C THR A 99 24.13 16.10 -1.66
N LYS A 100 24.23 14.87 -2.18
CA LYS A 100 25.48 14.09 -2.18
C LYS A 100 26.31 14.30 -3.44
N THR A 101 25.69 14.62 -4.58
CA THR A 101 26.35 14.72 -5.88
C THR A 101 26.53 16.16 -6.39
N ASN A 102 25.99 17.17 -5.70
CA ASN A 102 26.07 18.60 -6.05
C ASN A 102 25.57 18.93 -7.47
N THR A 103 24.65 18.12 -8.00
CA THR A 103 24.02 18.29 -9.30
C THR A 103 22.58 18.77 -9.13
N GLU A 104 22.25 19.96 -9.64
CA GLU A 104 20.96 20.64 -9.46
C GLU A 104 19.83 20.19 -10.43
N SER A 105 19.96 19.05 -11.12
CA SER A 105 18.89 18.58 -12.03
C SER A 105 17.82 17.80 -11.27
N MET A 106 16.56 18.22 -11.43
CA MET A 106 15.38 17.73 -10.71
C MET A 106 14.45 16.87 -11.59
N ASP A 107 14.99 16.13 -12.56
CA ASP A 107 14.20 15.24 -13.42
C ASP A 107 13.93 13.89 -12.75
N VAL A 108 12.88 13.85 -11.95
CA VAL A 108 12.51 12.68 -11.12
C VAL A 108 11.47 11.77 -11.80
N ASP A 109 10.78 12.26 -12.83
CA ASP A 109 9.68 11.55 -13.50
C ASP A 109 10.10 10.76 -14.76
N GLU A 110 11.36 10.86 -15.20
CA GLU A 110 11.86 10.21 -16.43
C GLU A 110 12.32 8.76 -16.25
N ILE A 111 12.58 8.30 -15.02
CA ILE A 111 13.14 6.96 -14.74
C ILE A 111 12.05 5.89 -14.60
N LEU A 112 11.16 5.81 -15.58
CA LEU A 112 10.49 4.55 -15.88
C LEU A 112 10.95 4.21 -17.29
N THR A 113 12.04 3.44 -17.39
CA THR A 113 12.51 2.87 -18.65
C THR A 113 11.29 2.34 -19.40
N GLU A 114 11.14 2.72 -20.66
CA GLU A 114 9.95 2.40 -21.46
C GLU A 114 9.62 0.91 -21.49
N GLU A 115 10.61 0.07 -21.21
CA GLU A 115 10.49 -1.38 -21.03
C GLU A 115 9.52 -1.78 -19.90
N GLN A 116 9.45 -1.02 -18.82
CA GLN A 116 8.58 -1.33 -17.67
C GLN A 116 7.11 -0.97 -17.90
N LYS A 117 6.81 -0.11 -18.89
CA LYS A 117 5.44 0.33 -19.22
C LYS A 117 4.80 -0.48 -20.35
N GLN A 118 5.57 -1.29 -21.06
CA GLN A 118 5.05 -2.03 -22.21
C GLN A 118 4.16 -3.18 -21.77
N THR A 119 2.94 -3.22 -22.33
CA THR A 119 2.07 -4.37 -22.17
C THR A 119 2.63 -5.56 -22.96
N LYS A 120 2.23 -6.79 -22.61
CA LYS A 120 2.62 -7.99 -23.40
C LYS A 120 2.26 -7.84 -24.89
N LEU A 121 1.15 -7.18 -25.16
CA LEU A 121 0.70 -6.87 -26.52
C LEU A 121 1.67 -5.91 -27.22
N ASP A 122 2.13 -4.86 -26.53
CA ASP A 122 3.11 -3.93 -27.08
C ASP A 122 4.45 -4.61 -27.39
N GLN A 123 4.87 -5.55 -26.55
CA GLN A 123 6.07 -6.35 -26.80
C GLN A 123 5.93 -7.21 -28.07
N VAL A 124 4.78 -7.88 -28.24
CA VAL A 124 4.49 -8.67 -29.45
C VAL A 124 4.41 -7.78 -30.70
N LYS A 125 3.78 -6.60 -30.60
CA LYS A 125 3.75 -5.62 -31.69
C LYS A 125 5.17 -5.14 -32.04
N LYS A 126 5.99 -4.78 -31.06
CA LYS A 126 7.38 -4.36 -31.29
C LYS A 126 8.20 -5.47 -31.95
N ALA A 127 8.04 -6.72 -31.49
CA ALA A 127 8.70 -7.86 -32.10
C ALA A 127 8.24 -8.07 -33.56
N LEU A 128 6.93 -8.03 -33.83
CA LEU A 128 6.39 -8.16 -35.19
C LEU A 128 6.90 -7.04 -36.11
N TRP A 129 6.87 -5.79 -35.64
CA TRP A 129 7.38 -4.65 -36.39
C TRP A 129 8.89 -4.79 -36.66
N SER A 130 9.68 -5.26 -35.69
CA SER A 130 11.10 -5.52 -35.91
C SER A 130 11.36 -6.60 -36.97
N VAL A 131 10.51 -7.62 -37.05
CA VAL A 131 10.61 -8.67 -38.09
C VAL A 131 10.26 -8.09 -39.46
N ILE A 132 9.20 -7.29 -39.56
CA ILE A 132 8.79 -6.63 -40.81
C ILE A 132 9.90 -5.68 -41.30
N GLU A 133 10.45 -4.86 -40.41
CA GLU A 133 11.54 -3.92 -40.72
C GLU A 133 12.85 -4.61 -41.10
N ASN A 134 13.17 -5.76 -40.50
CA ASN A 134 14.34 -6.54 -40.88
C ASN A 134 14.13 -7.25 -42.22
N HIS A 135 12.90 -7.71 -42.50
CA HIS A 135 12.54 -8.35 -43.77
C HIS A 135 12.57 -7.36 -44.94
N SER A 136 12.12 -6.11 -44.75
CA SER A 136 12.20 -5.07 -45.79
C SER A 136 13.64 -4.65 -46.13
N LYS A 137 14.58 -4.81 -45.20
CA LYS A 137 16.00 -4.46 -45.37
C LYS A 137 16.87 -5.60 -45.93
N SER A 138 16.45 -6.86 -45.81
CA SER A 138 17.32 -8.02 -46.11
C SER A 138 16.66 -9.18 -46.88
N GLY A 139 15.37 -9.11 -47.22
CA GLY A 139 14.63 -10.17 -47.91
C GLY A 139 13.82 -9.69 -49.13
N PHE A 140 13.29 -10.66 -49.89
CA PHE A 140 12.41 -10.43 -51.05
C PHE A 140 11.15 -9.61 -50.67
N SER A 141 10.65 -8.76 -51.58
CA SER A 141 9.53 -7.87 -51.29
C SER A 141 8.23 -8.66 -51.04
N VAL A 142 7.74 -8.66 -49.80
CA VAL A 142 6.42 -9.21 -49.46
C VAL A 142 5.41 -8.08 -49.54
N VAL A 143 4.47 -8.18 -50.50
CA VAL A 143 3.31 -7.29 -50.58
C VAL A 143 2.36 -7.68 -49.46
N ALA A 144 2.12 -6.74 -48.53
CA ALA A 144 1.23 -6.94 -47.39
C ALA A 144 -0.23 -6.67 -47.80
N ASP A 145 -0.84 -7.59 -48.54
CA ASP A 145 -2.29 -7.59 -48.75
C ASP A 145 -3.03 -8.22 -47.57
N SER A 146 -4.26 -7.78 -47.32
CA SER A 146 -5.11 -8.19 -46.19
C SER A 146 -5.56 -9.65 -46.22
N GLU A 147 -5.22 -10.39 -47.27
CA GLU A 147 -5.65 -11.75 -47.54
C GLU A 147 -4.43 -12.65 -47.78
N GLY A 148 -3.84 -13.18 -46.70
CA GLY A 148 -2.97 -14.37 -46.73
C GLY A 148 -1.70 -14.31 -47.58
N THR A 149 -0.54 -14.32 -46.92
CA THR A 149 0.77 -14.47 -47.58
C THR A 149 0.90 -15.84 -48.24
N THR A 150 0.65 -15.91 -49.55
CA THR A 150 0.80 -17.15 -50.33
C THR A 150 2.23 -17.22 -50.87
N LEU A 151 3.09 -17.99 -50.19
CA LEU A 151 4.42 -18.33 -50.70
C LEU A 151 4.26 -19.30 -51.88
N GLY A 152 4.38 -18.79 -53.11
CA GLY A 152 4.45 -19.61 -54.32
C GLY A 152 5.74 -20.42 -54.32
N ILE A 153 5.62 -21.73 -54.08
CA ILE A 153 6.73 -22.67 -54.27
C ILE A 153 6.87 -22.92 -55.77
N GLN A 154 8.01 -22.54 -56.33
CA GLN A 154 8.38 -22.85 -57.71
C GLN A 154 8.71 -24.35 -57.78
N SER A 155 7.81 -25.15 -58.36
CA SER A 155 8.08 -26.56 -58.68
C SER A 155 8.94 -26.63 -59.94
N PHE A 156 10.09 -27.31 -59.85
CA PHE A 156 10.90 -27.70 -61.01
C PHE A 156 10.22 -28.80 -61.83
#